data_AF-A0A938R1W7-F1
#
_entry.id   AF-A0A938R1W7-F1
#
_cell.length_a   1.000
_cell.length_b   1.000
_cell.length_c   1.000
_cell.angle_alpha   90.00
_cell.angle_beta   90.00
_cell.angle_gamma   90.00
#
_symmetry.space_group_name_H-M   'P 1'
#
loop_
_entity.id
_entity.type
_entity.pdbx_description
1 polymer ?
#
loop_
_entity_poly.entity_id
_entity_poly.type
_entity_poly.pdbx_seq_one_letter_code
_entity_poly.pdbx_strand_id
1 'polypeptide(L)' 'MAALLSRVKDVLAGLVDPQLTARIDALPRGNLNEFGVDPFGFDPETIKLVAPVLMLLKERYFRVETHGAQHIPGQGRFLL' A
#
# COMPACT_ATOMS: atom_id res chain seq x y z
N MET A 1 -20.49 6.51 -18.88
CA MET A 1 -19.33 5.84 -18.23
C MET A 1 -18.50 6.77 -17.34
N ALA A 2 -18.19 8.01 -17.73
CA ALA A 2 -17.35 8.92 -16.92
C ALA A 2 -17.89 9.20 -15.49
N ALA A 3 -19.20 9.37 -15.33
CA ALA A 3 -19.83 9.65 -14.03
C ALA A 3 -19.80 8.46 -13.04
N LEU A 4 -19.71 7.22 -13.53
CA LEU A 4 -19.58 6.05 -12.67
C LEU A 4 -18.15 5.94 -12.13
N LEU A 5 -17.16 6.17 -12.99
CA LEU A 5 -15.75 6.18 -12.61
C LEU A 5 -15.45 7.28 -11.59
N SER A 6 -16.06 8.46 -11.71
CA SER A 6 -15.91 9.53 -10.72
C SER A 6 -16.50 9.15 -9.36
N ARG A 7 -17.71 8.57 -9.34
CA ARG A 7 -18.35 8.10 -8.10
C ARG A 7 -17.55 7.03 -7.38
N VAL A 8 -17.00 6.06 -8.13
CA VAL A 8 -16.12 5.03 -7.56
C VAL A 8 -14.85 5.66 -7.00
N LYS A 9 -14.22 6.60 -7.72
CA LYS A 9 -13.05 7.34 -7.21
C LYS A 9 -13.34 8.11 -5.93
N ASP A 10 -14.47 8.81 -5.85
CA ASP A 10 -14.84 9.61 -4.67
C ASP A 10 -15.08 8.72 -3.43
N VAL A 11 -15.75 7.57 -3.63
CA VAL A 11 -15.97 6.59 -2.56
C VAL A 11 -14.66 5.96 -2.13
N LEU A 12 -13.80 5.55 -3.08
CA LEU A 12 -12.49 4.98 -2.76
C LEU A 12 -11.59 5.99 -2.07
N ALA A 13 -11.58 7.25 -2.50
CA ALA A 13 -10.84 8.34 -1.87
C ALA A 13 -11.32 8.60 -0.43
N GLY A 14 -12.63 8.49 -0.17
CA GLY A 14 -13.19 8.58 1.18
C GLY A 14 -12.88 7.36 2.07
N LEU A 15 -12.45 6.25 1.48
CA LEU A 15 -12.01 5.03 2.18
C LEU A 15 -10.50 4.96 2.37
N VAL A 16 -9.73 5.90 1.80
CA VAL A 16 -8.28 5.99 2.02
C VAL A 16 -8.05 6.36 3.48
N ASP A 17 -7.55 5.40 4.26
CA ASP A 17 -7.11 5.67 5.63
C ASP A 17 -5.92 6.65 5.61
N PRO A 18 -6.04 7.86 6.20
CA PRO A 18 -4.95 8.82 6.25
C PRO A 18 -3.69 8.25 6.92
N GLN A 19 -3.83 7.31 7.87
CA GLN A 19 -2.69 6.66 8.49
C GLN A 19 -1.94 5.74 7.53
N LEU A 20 -2.66 5.05 6.64
CA LEU A 20 -2.07 4.21 5.61
C LEU A 20 -1.25 5.05 4.62
N THR A 21 -1.81 6.17 4.17
CA THR A 21 -1.10 7.12 3.30
C THR A 21 0.15 7.66 3.99
N ALA A 22 0.04 8.09 5.25
CA ALA A 22 1.18 8.59 6.01
C ALA A 22 2.29 7.52 6.18
N ARG A 23 1.92 6.24 6.38
CA ARG A 23 2.90 5.15 6.44
C ARG A 23 3.60 4.94 5.11
N ILE A 24 2.88 5.00 3.99
CA ILE A 24 3.48 4.88 2.64
C ILE A 24 4.43 6.05 2.39
N ASP A 25 4.03 7.28 2.77
CA ASP A 25 4.86 8.47 2.59
C ASP A 25 6.15 8.45 3.43
N ALA A 26 6.12 7.81 4.60
CA ALA A 26 7.27 7.64 5.48
C ALA A 26 8.29 6.59 4.99
N LEU A 27 8.00 5.83 3.94
CA LEU A 27 8.91 4.79 3.44
C LEU A 27 10.20 5.40 2.85
N PRO A 28 11.37 4.78 3.07
CA PRO A 28 12.62 5.25 2.49
C PRO A 28 12.58 5.26 0.96
N ARG A 29 12.86 6.42 0.35
CA ARG A 29 12.84 6.61 -1.11
C ARG A 29 14.22 6.45 -1.78
N GLY A 30 15.24 6.07 -1.02
CA GLY A 30 16.63 6.03 -1.48
C GLY A 30 16.93 5.02 -2.58
N ASN A 31 16.04 4.05 -2.82
CA ASN A 31 16.18 3.02 -3.85
C ASN A 31 15.27 3.26 -5.07
N LEU A 32 14.55 4.38 -5.13
CA LEU A 32 13.69 4.69 -6.29
C LEU A 32 14.55 5.16 -7.47
N ASN A 33 14.19 4.72 -8.67
CA ASN A 33 14.78 5.19 -9.92
C ASN A 33 14.22 6.57 -10.34
N GLU A 34 14.63 7.05 -11.52
CA GLU A 34 14.18 8.33 -12.08
C GLU A 34 12.65 8.42 -12.34
N PHE A 35 11.96 7.29 -12.39
CA PHE A 35 10.51 7.20 -12.53
C PHE A 35 9.79 7.07 -11.17
N GLY A 36 10.51 7.08 -10.05
CA GLY A 36 9.94 6.92 -8.72
C GLY A 36 9.59 5.48 -8.34
N VAL A 37 10.14 4.50 -9.07
CA VAL A 37 9.89 3.07 -8.87
C VAL A 37 11.17 2.38 -8.41
N ASP A 38 11.10 1.47 -7.45
CA ASP A 38 12.28 0.69 -7.04
C ASP A 38 12.57 -0.49 -8.01
N PRO A 39 13.72 -1.17 -7.91
CA PRO A 39 14.05 -2.33 -8.74
C PRO A 39 13.12 -3.54 -8.58
N PHE A 40 12.31 -3.57 -7.53
CA PHE A 40 11.37 -4.65 -7.21
C PHE A 40 9.93 -4.30 -7.62
N GLY A 41 9.69 -3.13 -8.22
CA GLY A 41 8.38 -2.68 -8.70
C GLY A 41 7.54 -1.91 -7.67
N PHE A 42 8.14 -1.48 -6.55
CA PHE A 42 7.48 -0.62 -5.58
C PHE A 42 7.30 0.79 -6.16
N ASP A 43 6.04 1.22 -6.28
CA ASP A 43 5.63 2.58 -6.62
C ASP A 43 4.68 3.10 -5.51
N PRO A 44 5.09 4.11 -4.72
CA PRO A 44 4.28 4.68 -3.66
C PRO A 44 2.91 5.19 -4.11
N GLU A 45 2.81 5.80 -5.29
CA GLU A 45 1.57 6.42 -5.76
C GLU A 45 0.57 5.36 -6.22
N THR A 46 1.05 4.31 -6.89
CA THR A 46 0.23 3.14 -7.23
C THR A 46 -0.30 2.46 -5.96
N ILE A 47 0.51 2.32 -4.92
CA ILE A 47 0.07 1.68 -3.66
C ILE A 47 -1.03 2.49 -2.98
N LYS A 48 -0.93 3.83 -2.93
CA LYS A 48 -1.98 4.69 -2.35
C LYS A 48 -3.34 4.50 -3.04
N LEU A 49 -3.34 4.16 -4.34
CA LEU A 49 -4.56 3.89 -5.10
C LEU A 49 -5.13 2.49 -4.84
N VAL A 50 -4.29 1.46 -4.74
CA VAL A 50 -4.72 0.06 -4.65
C VAL A 50 -4.97 -0.39 -3.21
N ALA A 51 -4.20 0.12 -2.26
CA ALA A 51 -4.25 -0.33 -0.87
C ALA A 51 -5.62 -0.15 -0.17
N PRO A 52 -6.41 0.93 -0.38
CA PRO A 52 -7.74 1.06 0.21
C PRO A 52 -8.70 -0.06 -0.22
N VAL A 53 -8.64 -0.46 -1.50
CA VAL A 53 -9.47 -1.55 -2.04
C VAL A 53 -9.07 -2.88 -1.39
N LEU A 54 -7.77 -3.15 -1.29
CA LEU A 54 -7.26 -4.37 -0.64
C LEU A 54 -7.58 -4.40 0.86
N MET A 55 -7.54 -3.26 1.55
CA MET A 55 -7.95 -3.16 2.95
C MET A 55 -9.44 -3.47 3.12
N LEU A 56 -10.30 -2.95 2.24
CA LEU A 56 -11.72 -3.29 2.27
C LEU A 56 -11.94 -4.80 2.11
N LEU A 57 -11.22 -5.44 1.17
CA LEU A 57 -11.30 -6.88 0.96
C LEU A 57 -10.80 -7.67 2.17
N LYS A 58 -9.68 -7.26 2.77
CA LYS A 58 -9.13 -7.82 4.00
C LYS A 58 -10.13 -7.69 5.17
N GLU A 59 -10.74 -6.53 5.37
CA GLU A 59 -11.60 -6.32 6.56
C GLU A 59 -13.00 -6.95 6.41
N ARG A 60 -13.49 -7.15 5.18
CA ARG A 60 -14.87 -7.59 4.94
C ARG A 60 -15.03 -9.01 4.40
N TYR A 61 -14.04 -9.52 3.68
CA TYR A 61 -14.17 -10.78 2.94
C TYR A 61 -13.13 -11.81 3.33
N PHE A 62 -11.87 -11.40 3.49
CA PHE A 62 -10.76 -12.33 3.73
C PHE A 62 -10.23 -12.23 5.16
N ARG A 63 -10.29 -13.32 5.91
CA ARG A 63 -9.49 -13.42 7.14
C ARG A 63 -8.03 -13.62 6.76
N VAL A 64 -7.23 -12.57 6.89
CA VAL A 64 -5.78 -12.60 6.61
C VAL A 64 -5.02 -12.90 7.90
N GLU A 65 -4.15 -13.91 7.86
CA GLU A 65 -3.24 -14.25 8.95
C GLU A 65 -1.78 -14.14 8.47
N THR A 66 -0.91 -13.61 9.34
CA THR A 66 0.53 -13.45 9.04
C THR A 66 1.30 -14.41 9.93
N HIS A 67 2.10 -15.29 9.33
CA HIS A 67 2.95 -16.25 10.04
C HIS A 67 4.43 -16.00 9.76
N GLY A 68 5.30 -16.35 10.70
CA GLY A 68 6.76 -16.25 10.51
C GLY A 68 7.35 -14.86 10.73
N ALA A 69 6.57 -13.89 11.20
CA ALA A 69 7.05 -12.54 11.53
C ALA A 69 8.15 -12.56 12.60
N GLN A 70 8.18 -13.58 13.46
CA GLN A 70 9.24 -13.80 14.45
C GLN A 70 10.63 -14.08 13.84
N HIS A 71 10.71 -14.42 12.54
CA HIS A 71 11.98 -14.61 11.85
C HIS A 71 12.60 -13.28 11.37
N ILE A 72 11.86 -12.17 11.47
CA ILE A 72 12.36 -10.84 11.12
C ILE A 72 13.42 -10.44 12.16
N PRO A 73 14.68 -10.17 11.75
CA PRO A 73 15.71 -9.74 12.67
C PRO A 73 15.31 -8.42 13.35
N GLY A 74 15.45 -8.36 14.68
CA GLY A 74 15.12 -7.13 15.44
C GLY A 74 16.09 -5.98 15.17
N GLN A 75 17.26 -6.24 14.58
CA GLN A 75 18.27 -5.27 14.20
C GLN A 75 19.02 -5.74 12.94
N GLY A 76 19.64 -4.79 12.24
CA GLY A 76 20.39 -5.06 11.00
C GLY A 76 19.52 -4.98 9.74
N ARG A 77 20.15 -5.21 8.58
CA ARG A 77 19.46 -5.26 7.29
C ARG A 77 19.12 -6.71 6.96
N PHE A 78 17.95 -6.93 6.38
CA PHE A 78 17.55 -8.22 5.82
C PHE A 78 16.78 -7.99 4.51
N LEU A 79 16.69 -9.03 3.70
CA LEU A 79 15.89 -9.06 2.47
C LEU A 79 14.72 -10.01 2.69
N LEU A 80 13.54 -9.64 2.21
CA LEU A 80 12.34 -10.48 2.17
C LEU A 80 12.16 -11.08 0.77
#